data_AF-A0A1G2YX97-F1
#
_entry.id   AF-A0A1G2YX97-F1
#
_cell.length_a   1.000
_cell.length_b   1.000
_cell.length_c   1.000
_cell.angle_alpha   90.00
_cell.angle_beta   90.00
_cell.angle_gamma   90.00
#
_symmetry.space_group_name_H-M   'P 1'
#
loop_
_entity.id
_entity.type
_entity.pdbx_description
1 polymer ?
#
loop_
_entity_poly.entity_id
_entity_poly.type
_entity_poly.pdbx_seq_one_letter_code
_entity_poly.pdbx_strand_id
1 'polypeptide(L)' 'MKVVSGKVVAGRIVVEGEPLEEGSTVTVIAPEQDEVFVLDAEAEAALLAAIAEADRGEVITGKQLLHRLREHA' A
#
# COMPACT_ATOMS: atom_id res chain seq x y z
N MET A 1 -3.39 -11.69 -2.51
CA MET A 1 -3.01 -10.60 -1.59
C MET A 1 -4.28 -9.86 -1.18
N LYS A 2 -4.60 -9.84 0.12
CA LYS A 2 -5.73 -9.14 0.75
C LYS A 2 -5.12 -8.02 1.60
N VAL A 3 -5.65 -6.80 1.52
CA VAL A 3 -5.24 -5.70 2.41
C VAL A 3 -6.19 -5.69 3.59
N VAL A 4 -5.65 -5.81 4.80
CA VAL A 4 -6.41 -5.79 6.05
C VAL A 4 -5.85 -4.73 6.97
N SER A 5 -6.71 -4.09 7.75
CA SER A 5 -6.31 -3.16 8.80
C SER A 5 -6.09 -3.92 10.11
N GLY A 6 -5.13 -3.47 10.90
CA GLY A 6 -4.87 -4.03 12.21
C GLY A 6 -4.14 -3.04 13.10
N LYS A 7 -4.16 -3.31 14.41
CA LYS A 7 -3.53 -2.47 15.43
C LYS A 7 -2.42 -3.23 16.13
N VAL A 8 -1.34 -2.51 16.46
CA VAL A 8 -0.28 -3.08 17.30
C VAL A 8 -0.74 -3.09 18.76
N VAL A 9 -0.84 -4.28 19.36
CA VAL A 9 -1.16 -4.52 20.78
C VAL A 9 -0.09 -5.44 21.36
N ALA A 10 0.63 -4.97 22.38
CA ALA A 10 1.71 -5.71 23.03
C ALA A 10 2.74 -6.29 22.03
N GLY A 11 3.17 -5.47 21.07
CA GLY A 11 4.16 -5.85 20.05
C GLY A 11 3.65 -6.79 18.96
N ARG A 12 2.34 -7.08 18.91
CA ARG A 12 1.71 -7.95 17.91
C ARG A 12 0.67 -7.18 17.11
N ILE A 13 0.54 -7.49 15.82
CA ILE A 13 -0.52 -6.93 14.98
C ILE A 13 -1.79 -7.74 15.20
N VAL A 14 -2.82 -7.09 15.71
CA VAL A 14 -4.17 -7.63 15.84
C VAL A 14 -4.97 -7.16 14.63
N VAL A 15 -5.28 -8.08 13.72
CA VAL A 15 -6.10 -7.80 12.53
C VAL A 15 -7.55 -7.60 12.95
N GLU A 16 -8.19 -6.56 12.43
CA GLU A 16 -9.61 -6.29 12.66
C GLU A 16 -10.46 -6.92 11.55
N GLY A 17 -11.63 -7.44 11.91
CA GLY A 17 -12.58 -8.04 10.96
C GLY A 17 -12.34 -9.53 10.71
N GLU A 18 -12.45 -9.96 9.45
CA GLU A 18 -12.33 -11.37 9.08
C GLU A 18 -10.91 -11.90 9.35
N PRO A 19 -10.80 -13.10 9.98
CA PRO A 19 -9.50 -13.72 10.20
C PRO A 19 -8.82 -14.03 8.87
N LEU A 20 -7.49 -13.93 8.87
CA LEU A 20 -6.67 -14.44 7.76
C LEU A 20 -6.65 -15.97 7.81
N GLU A 21 -6.48 -16.59 6.64
CA GLU A 21 -6.43 -18.04 6.53
C GLU A 21 -5.24 -18.60 7.34
N GLU A 22 -5.53 -19.60 8.17
CA GLU A 22 -4.51 -20.27 8.98
C GLU A 22 -3.40 -20.84 8.09
N GLY A 23 -2.14 -20.69 8.51
CA GLY A 23 -0.98 -21.12 7.75
C GLY A 23 -0.52 -20.15 6.65
N SER A 24 -1.20 -19.02 6.45
CA SER A 24 -0.79 -18.01 5.47
C SER A 24 0.49 -17.27 5.87
N THR A 25 1.44 -17.15 4.93
CA THR A 25 2.54 -16.20 5.04
C THR A 25 2.04 -14.78 4.73
N VAL A 26 2.31 -13.83 5.63
CA VAL A 26 1.90 -12.43 5.49
C VAL A 26 3.12 -11.51 5.40
N THR A 27 2.98 -10.43 4.62
CA THR A 27 3.94 -9.33 4.57
C THR A 27 3.37 -8.15 5.34
N VAL A 28 4.15 -7.61 6.27
CA VAL A 28 3.79 -6.42 7.05
C VAL A 28 4.48 -5.20 6.43
N ILE A 29 3.69 -4.18 6.11
CA ILE A 29 4.20 -2.88 5.68
C ILE A 29 3.93 -1.90 6.83
N ALA A 30 4.99 -1.36 7.42
CA ALA A 30 4.91 -0.36 8.48
C ALA A 30 5.64 0.91 8.01
N PRO A 31 5.09 2.11 8.24
CA PRO A 31 5.81 3.34 7.92
C PRO A 31 7.05 3.45 8.79
N GLU A 32 8.20 3.76 8.18
CA GLU A 32 9.40 4.16 8.91
C GLU A 32 9.15 5.55 9.51
N GLN A 33 9.41 5.74 10.81
CA GLN A 33 9.01 6.95 11.54
C GLN A 33 9.87 8.17 11.23
N ASP A 34 11.06 8.00 10.63
CA ASP A 34 12.10 9.03 10.64
C ASP A 34 12.67 9.37 9.25
N GLU A 35 12.22 8.74 8.16
CA GLU A 35 12.72 9.07 6.82
C GLU A 35 11.86 10.16 6.18
N VAL A 36 12.41 11.38 6.11
CA VAL A 36 11.82 12.45 5.33
C VAL A 36 12.06 12.12 3.87
N PHE A 37 11.01 11.70 3.17
CA PHE A 37 11.06 11.50 1.73
C PHE A 37 11.24 12.86 1.03
N VAL A 38 12.42 13.09 0.44
CA VAL A 38 12.73 14.32 -0.30
C VAL A 38 12.70 14.03 -1.80
N LEU A 39 11.95 14.85 -2.53
CA LEU A 39 11.87 14.81 -3.98
C LEU A 39 12.80 15.86 -4.59
N ASP A 40 13.42 15.52 -5.71
CA ASP A 40 13.94 16.54 -6.61
C ASP A 40 12.79 17.16 -7.43
N ALA A 41 13.10 18.22 -8.18
CA ALA A 41 12.08 18.96 -8.93
C ALA A 41 11.39 18.13 -10.01
N GLU A 42 12.08 17.14 -10.60
CA GLU A 42 11.51 16.26 -11.63
C GLU A 42 10.53 15.28 -10.99
N ALA A 43 10.93 14.64 -9.90
CA ALA A 43 10.11 13.69 -9.18
C ALA A 43 8.90 14.37 -8.50
N GLU A 44 9.06 15.61 -8.01
CA GLU A 44 7.93 16.42 -7.52
C GLU A 44 6.92 16.72 -8.64
N ALA A 45 7.39 17.15 -9.80
CA ALA A 45 6.51 17.40 -10.96
C ALA A 45 5.78 16.12 -11.40
N ALA A 46 6.48 14.97 -11.42
CA ALA A 46 5.88 13.67 -11.72
C ALA A 46 4.82 13.26 -10.70
N LEU A 47 5.08 13.47 -9.40
CA LEU A 47 4.11 13.18 -8.34
C LEU A 47 2.86 14.06 -8.47
N LEU A 48 3.03 15.37 -8.70
CA LEU A 48 1.91 16.28 -8.90
C LEU A 48 1.06 15.91 -10.13
N ALA A 49 1.70 15.47 -11.21
CA ALA A 49 0.98 14.98 -12.39
C ALA A 49 0.16 13.71 -12.09
N ALA A 50 0.74 12.76 -11.33
CA ALA A 50 0.05 11.54 -10.91
C ALA A 50 -1.12 11.81 -9.95
N ILE A 51 -0.98 12.78 -9.04
CA ILE A 51 -2.09 13.24 -8.17
C ILE A 51 -3.23 13.80 -9.03
N ALA A 52 -2.91 14.67 -10.00
CA ALA A 52 -3.92 15.23 -10.89
C ALA A 52 -4.60 14.16 -11.77
N GLU A 53 -3.88 13.11 -12.18
CA GLU A 53 -4.45 11.94 -12.86
C GLU A 53 -5.48 11.22 -11.97
N ALA A 54 -5.13 10.95 -10.71
CA ALA A 54 -6.03 10.32 -9.76
C ALA A 54 -7.28 11.17 -9.48
N ASP A 55 -7.13 12.49 -9.35
CA ASP A 55 -8.24 13.43 -9.13
C ASP A 55 -9.22 13.47 -10.30
N ARG A 56 -8.73 13.26 -11.54
CA ARG A 56 -9.57 13.10 -12.74
C ARG A 56 -10.26 11.74 -12.81
N GLY A 57 -9.97 10.83 -11.87
CA GLY A 57 -10.52 9.48 -11.85
C GLY A 57 -9.84 8.52 -12.84
N GLU A 58 -8.66 8.89 -13.36
CA GLU A 58 -7.83 8.03 -14.21
C GLU A 58 -7.13 6.98 -13.34
N VAL A 59 -7.91 6.10 -12.72
CA VAL A 59 -7.44 5.09 -11.74
C VAL A 59 -7.78 3.68 -12.20
N ILE A 60 -7.03 2.70 -11.66
CA ILE A 60 -7.36 1.29 -11.79
C ILE A 60 -8.01 0.77 -10.51
N THR A 61 -8.83 -0.28 -10.63
CA THR A 61 -9.38 -0.97 -9.47
C THR A 61 -8.27 -1.67 -8.68
N GLY A 62 -8.46 -1.84 -7.36
CA GLY A 62 -7.54 -2.62 -6.54
C GLY A 62 -7.31 -4.03 -7.09
N LYS A 63 -8.33 -4.68 -7.66
CA LYS A 63 -8.19 -6.00 -8.31
C LYS A 63 -7.23 -5.96 -9.50
N GLN A 64 -7.28 -4.92 -10.33
CA GLN A 64 -6.38 -4.75 -11.46
C GLN A 64 -4.93 -4.48 -11.00
N LEU A 65 -4.74 -3.64 -9.99
CA LEU A 65 -3.42 -3.41 -9.39
C LEU A 65 -2.80 -4.72 -8.90
N LEU A 66 -3.55 -5.49 -8.12
CA LEU A 66 -3.11 -6.78 -7.57
C LEU A 66 -2.84 -7.84 -8.64
N HIS A 67 -3.44 -7.71 -9.82
CA HIS A 67 -3.14 -8.58 -10.96
C HIS A 67 -1.80 -8.20 -11.59
N ARG A 68 -1.58 -6.91 -11.90
CA ARG A 68 -0.32 -6.41 -12.48
C ARG A 68 0.89 -6.72 -11.60
N LEU A 69 0.78 -6.53 -10.29
CA LEU A 69 1.87 -6.84 -9.36
C LEU A 69 2.28 -8.31 -9.36
N ARG A 70 1.37 -9.24 -9.68
CA ARG A 70 1.71 -10.68 -9.81
C ARG A 70 2.40 -11.01 -11.12
N GLU A 71 2.16 -10.23 -12.17
CA GLU A 71 2.81 -10.43 -13.48
C GLU A 71 4.26 -9.91 -13.49
N HIS A 72 4.61 -9.04 -12.53
CA HIS A 72 5.92 -8.42 -12.40
C HIS A 72 6.72 -8.88 -11.16
N ALA A 73 6.24 -9.89 -10.44
CA ALA A 73 6.94 -10.53 -9.33
C ALA A 73 7.60 -11.83 -9.79
#